data_AF-A0A1Z3LTB9-F1
#
_entry.id   AF-A0A1Z3LTB9-F1
#
_cell.length_a   1.000
_cell.length_b   1.000
_cell.length_c   1.000
_cell.angle_alpha   90.00
_cell.angle_beta   90.00
_cell.angle_gamma   90.00
#
_symmetry.space_group_name_H-M   'P 1'
#
loop_
_entity.id
_entity.type
_entity.pdbx_description
1 polymer ?
#
loop_
_entity_poly.entity_id
_entity_poly.type
_entity_poly.pdbx_seq_one_letter_code
_entity_poly.pdbx_strand_id
1 'polypeptide(L)'
;MRTRDSFGEAMAATWKVCLSEPVRAGDPLVVQDIARASRLSATPVREALAWLAGHGLVERRLGRGYFVPDPSAAEVAQLYGLHCRYLLWSLETAGSPERLEPVPDVLNVQERTAWLFRCIMMGCGDAAMAEAQGRAAARLRLFWRAEQEICRPDPSGLARAEAAFFARQPGQVRLFVADYHGERAAKVGQIAAILRSPPTNISQI
;
A
#
# COMPACT_ATOMS: atom_id res chain seq x y z
N MET A 1 25.25 18.50 -14.50
CA MET A 1 24.14 19.12 -13.76
C MET A 1 23.00 18.11 -13.75
N ARG A 2 22.74 17.40 -12.65
CA ARG A 2 21.64 16.41 -12.59
C ARG A 2 20.32 17.18 -12.63
N THR A 3 19.57 17.06 -13.70
CA THR A 3 18.21 17.61 -13.80
C THR A 3 17.41 17.02 -12.65
N ARG A 4 17.01 17.86 -11.70
CA ARG A 4 16.17 17.45 -10.57
C ARG A 4 14.86 16.90 -11.16
N ASP A 5 14.53 15.65 -10.85
CA ASP A 5 13.26 15.05 -11.27
C ASP A 5 12.12 15.66 -10.47
N SER A 6 11.64 16.82 -10.93
CA SER A 6 10.59 17.58 -10.26
C SER A 6 9.26 16.82 -10.20
N PHE A 7 9.01 15.92 -11.16
CA PHE A 7 7.83 15.05 -11.15
C PHE A 7 7.96 13.95 -10.09
N GLY A 8 9.10 13.25 -10.04
CA GLY A 8 9.37 12.26 -8.99
C GLY A 8 9.33 12.86 -7.58
N GLU A 9 9.89 14.06 -7.39
CA GLU A 9 9.80 14.82 -6.14
C GLU A 9 8.33 15.18 -5.80
N ALA A 10 7.54 15.64 -6.79
CA ALA A 10 6.12 15.95 -6.61
C ALA A 10 5.29 14.70 -6.26
N MET A 11 5.59 13.56 -6.89
CA MET A 11 4.93 12.28 -6.64
C MET A 11 5.15 11.84 -5.19
N ALA A 12 6.41 11.81 -4.76
CA ALA A 12 6.78 11.40 -3.42
C ALA A 12 6.17 12.32 -2.37
N ALA A 13 6.19 13.64 -2.60
CA ALA A 13 5.62 14.61 -1.69
C ALA A 13 4.08 14.49 -1.59
N THR A 14 3.40 14.36 -2.73
CA THR A 14 1.94 14.19 -2.77
C THR A 14 1.51 12.91 -2.07
N TRP A 15 2.23 11.81 -2.32
CA TRP A 15 1.95 10.54 -1.67
C TRP A 15 2.21 10.59 -0.17
N LYS A 16 3.30 11.25 0.25
CA LYS A 16 3.59 11.49 1.68
C LYS A 16 2.46 12.24 2.36
N VAL A 17 1.87 13.25 1.71
CA VAL A 17 0.70 13.97 2.24
C VAL A 17 -0.47 13.01 2.44
N CYS A 18 -0.80 12.18 1.44
CA CYS A 18 -1.91 11.21 1.54
C CYS A 18 -1.74 10.21 2.68
N LEU A 19 -0.50 9.91 3.08
CA LEU A 19 -0.17 8.99 4.17
C LEU A 19 0.07 9.69 5.52
N SER A 20 0.04 11.03 5.57
CA SER A 20 0.36 11.80 6.77
C SER A 20 -0.86 12.08 7.64
N GLU A 21 -0.67 12.23 8.94
CA GLU A 21 -1.73 12.69 9.83
C GLU A 21 -1.88 14.22 9.77
N PRO A 22 -3.11 14.77 9.90
CA PRO A 22 -4.38 14.11 10.25
C PRO A 22 -5.28 13.77 9.04
N VAL A 23 -4.71 13.39 7.89
CA VAL A 23 -5.46 13.20 6.63
C VAL A 23 -6.48 12.05 6.73
N ARG A 24 -7.71 12.31 6.24
CA ARG A 24 -8.86 11.40 6.29
C ARG A 24 -9.37 11.04 4.90
N ALA A 25 -10.06 9.92 4.83
CA ALA A 25 -10.85 9.56 3.66
C ALA A 25 -11.79 10.71 3.27
N GLY A 26 -11.75 11.10 2.00
CA GLY A 26 -12.57 12.18 1.45
C GLY A 26 -12.05 13.59 1.68
N ASP A 27 -10.91 13.78 2.36
CA ASP A 27 -10.31 15.11 2.53
C ASP A 27 -9.84 15.69 1.18
N PRO A 28 -9.98 17.02 0.96
CA PRO A 28 -9.51 17.66 -0.25
C PRO A 28 -7.97 17.70 -0.31
N LEU A 29 -7.41 17.31 -1.45
CA LEU A 29 -6.00 17.44 -1.76
C LEU A 29 -5.79 18.72 -2.57
N VAL A 30 -5.57 19.83 -1.86
CA VAL A 30 -5.44 21.16 -2.46
C VAL A 30 -4.05 21.31 -3.09
N VAL A 31 -4.01 21.45 -4.42
CA VAL A 31 -2.79 21.61 -5.23
C VAL A 31 -1.85 22.67 -4.65
N GLN A 32 -2.39 23.84 -4.30
CA GLN A 32 -1.58 24.98 -3.84
C GLN A 32 -0.93 24.71 -2.47
N ASP A 33 -1.62 23.99 -1.59
CA ASP A 33 -1.08 23.66 -0.27
C ASP A 33 0.02 22.62 -0.37
N ILE A 34 -0.17 21.59 -1.21
CA ILE A 34 0.87 20.59 -1.50
C ILE A 34 2.09 21.25 -2.17
N ALA A 35 1.86 22.13 -3.15
CA ALA A 35 2.93 22.88 -3.83
C ALA A 35 3.73 23.73 -2.83
N ARG A 36 3.06 24.48 -1.95
CA ARG A 36 3.70 25.29 -0.90
C ARG A 36 4.48 24.42 0.08
N ALA A 37 3.87 23.36 0.61
CA ALA A 37 4.51 22.45 1.57
C ALA A 37 5.74 21.74 0.98
N SER A 38 5.71 21.42 -0.32
CA SER A 38 6.78 20.71 -1.01
C SER A 38 7.81 21.64 -1.68
N ARG A 39 7.60 22.96 -1.64
CA ARG A 39 8.40 23.97 -2.37
C ARG A 39 8.48 23.68 -3.88
N LEU A 40 7.38 23.22 -4.46
CA LEU A 40 7.22 22.94 -5.89
C LEU A 40 6.21 23.90 -6.51
N SER A 41 6.16 23.99 -7.84
CA SER A 41 5.10 24.72 -8.52
C SER A 41 3.82 23.88 -8.64
N ALA A 42 2.71 24.52 -8.98
CA ALA A 42 1.41 23.85 -9.10
C ALA A 42 1.35 22.81 -10.24
N THR A 43 2.14 22.99 -11.31
CA THR A 43 2.12 22.12 -12.49
C THR A 43 2.55 20.67 -12.18
N PRO A 44 3.76 20.40 -11.65
CA PRO A 44 4.19 19.03 -11.34
C PRO A 44 3.34 18.38 -10.25
N VAL A 45 2.77 19.18 -9.34
CA VAL A 45 1.80 18.68 -8.34
C VAL A 45 0.49 18.22 -8.98
N ARG A 46 -0.06 18.99 -9.94
CA ARG A 46 -1.26 18.57 -10.69
C ARG A 46 -1.00 17.31 -11.51
N GLU A 47 0.17 17.20 -12.12
CA GLU A 47 0.58 16.01 -12.88
C GLU A 47 0.70 14.79 -11.97
N ALA A 48 1.35 14.94 -10.81
CA ALA A 48 1.43 13.88 -9.80
C ALA A 48 0.05 13.45 -9.32
N LEU A 49 -0.85 14.38 -8.99
CA LEU A 49 -2.22 14.08 -8.56
C LEU A 49 -3.04 13.41 -9.68
N ALA A 50 -2.90 13.85 -10.93
CA ALA A 50 -3.56 13.23 -12.09
C ALA A 50 -3.08 11.79 -12.29
N TRP A 51 -1.77 11.55 -12.15
CA TRP A 51 -1.18 10.24 -12.25
C TRP A 51 -1.63 9.33 -11.11
N LEU A 52 -1.59 9.79 -9.85
CA LEU A 52 -2.08 9.05 -8.68
C LEU A 52 -3.57 8.71 -8.81
N ALA A 53 -4.36 9.63 -9.37
CA ALA A 53 -5.77 9.39 -9.65
C ALA A 53 -5.98 8.29 -10.70
N GLY A 54 -5.16 8.26 -11.75
CA GLY A 54 -5.15 7.17 -12.72
C GLY A 54 -4.79 5.79 -12.13
N HIS A 55 -4.18 5.77 -10.94
CA HIS A 55 -3.81 4.54 -10.21
C HIS A 55 -4.76 4.24 -9.04
N GLY A 56 -5.81 5.05 -8.83
CA GLY A 56 -6.77 4.89 -7.73
C GLY A 56 -6.18 5.18 -6.34
N LEU A 57 -5.03 5.85 -6.28
CA LEU A 57 -4.36 6.28 -5.05
C LEU A 57 -4.89 7.63 -4.54
N VAL A 58 -5.54 8.37 -5.43
CA VAL A 58 -6.22 9.64 -5.21
C VAL A 58 -7.56 9.57 -5.95
N GLU A 59 -8.58 10.24 -5.44
CA GLU A 59 -9.87 10.36 -6.12
C GLU A 59 -9.93 11.71 -6.87
N ARG A 60 -10.25 11.69 -8.16
CA ARG A 60 -10.52 12.90 -8.93
C ARG A 60 -12.03 13.09 -9.06
N ARG A 61 -12.56 14.20 -8.53
CA ARG A 61 -13.98 14.58 -8.63
C ARG A 61 -14.14 15.70 -9.65
N LEU A 62 -14.94 15.47 -10.69
CA LEU A 62 -15.16 16.45 -11.77
C LEU A 62 -15.65 17.79 -11.20
N GLY A 63 -15.01 18.89 -11.60
CA GLY A 63 -15.31 20.24 -11.12
C GLY A 63 -14.93 20.52 -9.65
N ARG A 64 -14.46 19.52 -8.89
CA ARG A 64 -14.16 19.66 -7.45
C ARG A 64 -12.70 19.42 -7.06
N GLY A 65 -11.89 18.87 -7.97
CA GLY A 65 -10.45 18.67 -7.75
C GLY A 65 -10.10 17.24 -7.31
N TYR A 66 -9.13 17.12 -6.41
CA TYR A 66 -8.57 15.85 -5.94
C TYR A 66 -8.88 15.64 -4.46
N PHE A 67 -9.07 14.38 -4.08
CA PHE A 67 -9.45 13.98 -2.74
C PHE A 67 -8.73 12.71 -2.34
N VAL A 68 -8.54 12.52 -1.04
CA VAL A 68 -8.11 11.24 -0.49
C VAL A 68 -9.20 10.21 -0.78
N PRO A 69 -8.87 8.99 -1.23
CA PRO A 69 -9.89 7.98 -1.53
C PRO A 69 -10.76 7.65 -0.30
N ASP A 70 -12.07 7.52 -0.53
CA ASP A 70 -13.04 7.05 0.48
C ASP A 70 -13.80 5.82 -0.02
N PRO A 71 -13.12 4.66 -0.18
CA PRO A 71 -13.80 3.44 -0.59
C PRO A 71 -14.70 2.91 0.54
N SER A 72 -15.79 2.27 0.12
CA SER A 72 -16.64 1.47 0.99
C SER A 72 -15.85 0.28 1.58
N ALA A 73 -16.31 -0.24 2.72
CA ALA A 73 -15.70 -1.42 3.33
C ALA A 73 -15.72 -2.64 2.37
N ALA A 74 -16.75 -2.76 1.53
CA ALA A 74 -16.85 -3.80 0.51
C ALA A 74 -15.73 -3.67 -0.55
N GLU A 75 -15.47 -2.47 -1.05
CA GLU A 75 -14.39 -2.23 -2.02
C GLU A 75 -13.00 -2.51 -1.41
N VAL A 76 -12.79 -2.16 -0.14
CA VAL A 76 -11.54 -2.48 0.57
C VAL A 76 -11.39 -3.99 0.74
N ALA A 77 -12.45 -4.72 1.08
CA ALA A 77 -12.42 -6.18 1.19
C ALA A 77 -12.10 -6.85 -0.16
N GLN A 78 -12.70 -6.36 -1.25
CA GLN A 78 -12.39 -6.81 -2.60
C GLN A 78 -10.94 -6.54 -2.98
N LEU A 79 -10.37 -5.41 -2.53
CA LEU A 79 -8.97 -5.08 -2.77
C LEU A 79 -8.02 -6.03 -2.04
N TYR A 80 -8.30 -6.37 -0.77
CA TYR A 80 -7.54 -7.41 -0.06
C TYR A 80 -7.67 -8.77 -0.76
N GLY A 81 -8.88 -9.15 -1.18
CA GLY A 81 -9.10 -10.41 -1.90
C GLY A 81 -8.41 -10.46 -3.26
N LEU A 82 -8.33 -9.33 -3.97
CA LEU A 82 -7.60 -9.23 -5.24
C LEU A 82 -6.09 -9.34 -5.02
N HIS A 83 -5.55 -8.60 -4.05
CA HIS A 83 -4.14 -8.63 -3.69
C HIS A 83 -3.69 -10.04 -3.24
N CYS A 84 -4.50 -10.72 -2.43
CA CYS A 84 -4.28 -12.11 -2.02
C CYS A 84 -4.22 -13.05 -3.23
N ARG A 85 -5.19 -12.95 -4.16
CA ARG A 85 -5.26 -13.82 -5.34
C ARG A 85 -4.04 -13.68 -6.24
N TYR A 86 -3.52 -12.47 -6.47
CA TYR A 86 -2.28 -12.30 -7.24
C TYR A 86 -1.09 -13.01 -6.59
N LEU A 87 -0.94 -12.88 -5.28
CA LEU A 87 0.16 -13.52 -4.55
C LEU A 87 0.05 -15.05 -4.56
N LEU A 88 -1.15 -15.58 -4.33
CA LEU A 88 -1.39 -17.03 -4.37
C LEU A 88 -1.18 -17.59 -5.77
N TRP A 89 -1.65 -16.89 -6.81
CA TRP A 89 -1.40 -17.26 -8.20
C TRP A 89 0.10 -17.31 -8.47
N SER A 90 0.85 -16.28 -8.09
CA SER A 90 2.31 -16.26 -8.28
C SER A 90 2.95 -17.46 -7.57
N LEU A 91 2.56 -17.77 -6.32
CA LEU A 91 3.09 -18.95 -5.61
C LEU A 91 2.73 -20.31 -6.25
N GLU A 92 1.72 -20.35 -7.12
CA GLU A 92 1.29 -21.56 -7.84
C GLU A 92 1.98 -21.70 -9.21
N THR A 93 2.22 -20.59 -9.90
CA THR A 93 2.69 -20.57 -11.29
C THR A 93 4.15 -20.17 -11.45
N ALA A 94 4.71 -19.43 -10.49
CA ALA A 94 6.04 -18.87 -10.57
C ALA A 94 7.14 -19.91 -10.36
N GLY A 95 8.25 -19.71 -11.08
CA GLY A 95 9.55 -20.23 -10.66
C GLY A 95 10.09 -19.48 -9.46
N SER A 96 11.15 -19.99 -8.84
CA SER A 96 11.88 -19.21 -7.83
C SER A 96 12.54 -17.99 -8.48
N PRO A 97 12.47 -16.79 -7.88
CA PRO A 97 13.20 -15.64 -8.43
C PRO A 97 14.69 -15.99 -8.54
N GLU A 98 15.32 -15.63 -9.66
CA GLU A 98 16.75 -15.91 -9.91
C GLU A 98 17.65 -15.27 -8.85
N ARG A 99 17.23 -14.11 -8.34
CA ARG A 99 17.91 -13.38 -7.28
C ARG A 99 16.91 -12.97 -6.22
N LEU A 100 17.24 -13.31 -4.98
CA LEU A 100 16.54 -12.83 -3.81
C LEU A 100 17.24 -11.55 -3.33
N GLU A 101 16.46 -10.49 -3.14
CA GLU A 101 16.97 -9.34 -2.40
C GLU A 101 17.19 -9.75 -0.94
N PRO A 102 18.18 -9.17 -0.24
CA PRO A 102 18.27 -9.31 1.20
C PRO A 102 17.10 -8.57 1.87
N VAL A 103 16.60 -9.09 2.99
CA VAL A 103 15.65 -8.38 3.85
C VAL A 103 16.35 -7.11 4.37
N PRO A 104 15.81 -5.90 4.16
CA PRO A 104 16.44 -4.71 4.72
C PRO A 104 16.29 -4.66 6.24
N ASP A 105 17.38 -4.41 6.98
CA ASP A 105 17.46 -4.52 8.45
C ASP A 105 16.57 -3.51 9.22
N VAL A 106 16.13 -2.43 8.58
CA VAL A 106 15.43 -1.31 9.22
C VAL A 106 13.91 -1.35 9.07
N LEU A 107 13.37 -2.37 8.43
CA LEU A 107 11.93 -2.46 8.15
C LEU A 107 11.14 -2.97 9.35
N ASN A 108 9.99 -2.33 9.62
CA ASN A 108 9.01 -2.87 10.56
C ASN A 108 8.31 -4.12 9.99
N VAL A 109 7.53 -4.84 10.82
CA VAL A 109 6.85 -6.08 10.41
C VAL A 109 5.96 -5.91 9.17
N GLN A 110 5.24 -4.79 9.06
CA GLN A 110 4.35 -4.55 7.93
C GLN A 110 5.13 -4.24 6.65
N GLU A 111 6.22 -3.47 6.75
CA GLU A 111 7.11 -3.18 5.63
C GLU A 111 7.84 -4.43 5.14
N ARG A 112 8.30 -5.29 6.06
CA ARG A 112 8.88 -6.60 5.73
C ARG A 112 7.86 -7.53 5.07
N THR A 113 6.61 -7.50 5.52
CA THR A 113 5.53 -8.26 4.87
C THR A 113 5.31 -7.78 3.43
N ALA A 114 5.25 -6.46 3.22
CA ALA A 114 5.13 -5.89 1.88
C ALA A 114 6.35 -6.19 0.99
N TRP A 115 7.53 -6.25 1.60
CA TRP A 115 8.76 -6.67 0.93
C TRP A 115 8.69 -8.15 0.50
N LEU A 116 8.27 -9.07 1.38
CA LEU A 116 8.10 -10.48 1.04
C LEU A 116 7.11 -10.65 -0.12
N PHE A 117 5.99 -9.92 -0.11
CA PHE A 117 5.01 -9.94 -1.19
C PHE A 117 5.60 -9.44 -2.52
N ARG A 118 6.46 -8.42 -2.50
CA ARG A 118 7.20 -7.99 -3.69
C ARG A 118 8.12 -9.10 -4.20
N CYS A 119 8.85 -9.79 -3.32
CA CYS A 119 9.71 -10.92 -3.71
C CYS A 119 8.92 -12.06 -4.36
N ILE A 120 7.75 -12.38 -3.81
CA ILE A 120 6.82 -13.35 -4.41
C ILE A 120 6.45 -12.93 -5.84
N MET A 121 6.13 -11.65 -6.05
CA MET A 121 5.75 -11.15 -7.37
C MET A 121 6.94 -10.99 -8.34
N MET A 122 8.17 -10.86 -7.87
CA MET A 122 9.35 -10.86 -8.76
C MET A 122 9.56 -12.23 -9.43
N GLY A 123 9.14 -13.33 -8.80
CA GLY A 123 9.18 -14.67 -9.40
C GLY A 123 8.06 -14.95 -10.41
N CYS A 124 6.99 -14.14 -10.40
CA CYS A 124 5.74 -14.32 -11.16
C CYS A 124 5.95 -14.61 -12.66
N GLY A 125 6.99 -14.04 -13.28
CA GLY A 125 7.24 -14.16 -14.72
C GLY A 125 6.24 -13.40 -15.60
N ASP A 126 5.13 -12.90 -15.04
CA ASP A 126 4.12 -12.07 -15.70
C ASP A 126 4.20 -10.63 -15.19
N ALA A 127 4.72 -9.74 -16.04
CA ALA A 127 4.89 -8.32 -15.73
C ALA A 127 3.56 -7.57 -15.58
N ALA A 128 2.53 -7.94 -16.37
CA ALA A 128 1.22 -7.32 -16.27
C ALA A 128 0.55 -7.67 -14.93
N MET A 129 0.72 -8.91 -14.48
CA MET A 129 0.24 -9.32 -13.17
C MET A 129 1.01 -8.65 -12.03
N ALA A 130 2.34 -8.57 -12.13
CA ALA A 130 3.16 -7.86 -11.15
C ALA A 130 2.76 -6.38 -11.03
N GLU A 131 2.49 -5.72 -12.15
CA GLU A 131 2.00 -4.34 -12.16
C GLU A 131 0.62 -4.22 -11.49
N ALA A 132 -0.33 -5.09 -11.85
CA ALA A 132 -1.68 -5.08 -11.29
C ALA A 132 -1.68 -5.33 -9.77
N GLN A 133 -0.83 -6.26 -9.30
CA GLN A 133 -0.60 -6.49 -7.87
C GLN A 133 0.01 -5.26 -7.20
N GLY A 134 1.02 -4.64 -7.81
CA GLY A 134 1.67 -3.44 -7.28
C GLY A 134 0.69 -2.27 -7.11
N ARG A 135 -0.23 -2.09 -8.07
CA ARG A 135 -1.33 -1.10 -7.97
C ARG A 135 -2.27 -1.43 -6.81
N ALA A 136 -2.65 -2.71 -6.64
CA ALA A 136 -3.50 -3.13 -5.52
C ALA A 136 -2.81 -2.90 -4.17
N ALA A 137 -1.54 -3.29 -4.04
CA ALA A 137 -0.73 -3.09 -2.85
C ALA A 137 -0.58 -1.61 -2.50
N ALA A 138 -0.34 -0.75 -3.49
CA ALA A 138 -0.22 0.69 -3.28
C ALA A 138 -1.52 1.31 -2.75
N ARG A 139 -2.69 0.87 -3.26
CA ARG A 139 -4.00 1.31 -2.74
C ARG A 139 -4.23 0.85 -1.30
N LEU A 140 -3.77 -0.35 -0.94
CA LEU A 140 -3.86 -0.86 0.43
C LEU A 140 -2.98 -0.10 1.43
N ARG A 141 -1.92 0.58 0.99
CA ARG A 141 -1.06 1.39 1.87
C ARG A 141 -1.81 2.53 2.57
N LEU A 142 -2.92 3.00 2.02
CA LEU A 142 -3.80 3.98 2.69
C LEU A 142 -4.37 3.44 4.02
N PHE A 143 -4.49 2.13 4.14
CA PHE A 143 -5.07 1.47 5.31
C PHE A 143 -4.01 0.96 6.29
N TRP A 144 -2.72 1.08 5.98
CA TRP A 144 -1.66 0.48 6.78
C TRP A 144 -1.65 0.94 8.24
N ARG A 145 -1.93 2.22 8.49
CA ARG A 145 -2.07 2.73 9.86
C ARG A 145 -3.21 2.04 10.60
N ALA A 146 -4.40 2.03 10.01
CA ALA A 146 -5.56 1.35 10.60
C ALA A 146 -5.30 -0.14 10.81
N GLU A 147 -4.58 -0.79 9.88
CA GLU A 147 -4.10 -2.16 10.06
C GLU A 147 -3.16 -2.30 11.26
N GLN A 148 -2.21 -1.38 11.49
CA GLN A 148 -1.30 -1.45 12.65
C GLN A 148 -2.04 -1.32 13.98
N GLU A 149 -3.11 -0.52 14.02
CA GLU A 149 -3.93 -0.33 15.21
C GLU A 149 -4.85 -1.55 15.50
N ILE A 150 -5.35 -2.21 14.45
CA ILE A 150 -6.41 -3.25 14.56
C ILE A 150 -5.86 -4.69 14.39
N CYS A 151 -4.94 -4.88 13.46
CA CYS A 151 -4.33 -6.17 13.14
C CYS A 151 -2.98 -6.25 13.85
N ARG A 152 -2.87 -7.14 14.85
CA ARG A 152 -1.62 -7.28 15.58
C ARG A 152 -0.53 -7.79 14.62
N PRO A 153 0.67 -7.18 14.62
CA PRO A 153 1.77 -7.70 13.83
C PRO A 153 2.14 -9.11 14.30
N ASP A 154 2.36 -10.03 13.37
CA ASP A 154 2.85 -11.39 13.63
C ASP A 154 4.30 -11.54 13.15
N PRO A 155 5.29 -11.05 13.91
CA PRO A 155 6.70 -11.13 13.52
C PRO A 155 7.18 -12.58 13.40
N SER A 156 6.66 -13.50 14.23
CA SER A 156 7.04 -14.91 14.21
C SER A 156 6.47 -15.64 12.99
N GLY A 157 5.20 -15.40 12.65
CA GLY A 157 4.61 -15.92 11.43
C GLY A 157 5.31 -15.39 10.18
N LEU A 158 5.64 -14.09 10.16
CA LEU A 158 6.41 -13.50 9.07
C LEU A 158 7.79 -14.15 8.92
N ALA A 159 8.55 -14.29 10.01
CA ALA A 159 9.87 -14.93 9.97
C ALA A 159 9.80 -16.38 9.45
N ARG A 160 8.76 -17.14 9.82
CA ARG A 160 8.51 -18.48 9.27
C ARG A 160 8.19 -18.44 7.78
N ALA A 161 7.39 -17.46 7.33
CA ALA A 161 7.03 -17.31 5.93
C ALA A 161 8.24 -16.92 5.07
N GLU A 162 9.08 -16.00 5.55
CA GLU A 162 10.34 -15.65 4.89
C GLU A 162 11.26 -16.87 4.79
N ALA A 163 11.50 -17.59 5.90
CA ALA A 163 12.32 -18.79 5.90
C ALA A 163 11.77 -19.86 4.92
N ALA A 164 10.46 -20.07 4.88
CA ALA A 164 9.82 -20.98 3.94
C ALA A 164 9.97 -20.53 2.48
N PHE A 165 9.89 -19.22 2.22
CA PHE A 165 10.11 -18.65 0.90
C PHE A 165 11.53 -18.90 0.40
N PHE A 166 12.55 -18.65 1.24
CA PHE A 166 13.95 -18.96 0.94
C PHE A 166 14.20 -20.47 0.78
N ALA A 167 13.52 -21.30 1.58
CA ALA A 167 13.60 -22.76 1.51
C ALA A 167 12.75 -23.37 0.38
N ARG A 168 12.08 -22.56 -0.45
CA ARG A 168 11.21 -22.99 -1.56
C ARG A 168 10.07 -23.91 -1.12
N GLN A 169 9.43 -23.57 -0.01
CA GLN A 169 8.28 -24.29 0.56
C GLN A 169 7.00 -23.46 0.36
N PRO A 170 6.40 -23.44 -0.85
CA PRO A 170 5.32 -22.53 -1.18
C PRO A 170 4.07 -22.76 -0.33
N GLY A 171 3.82 -23.97 0.17
CA GLY A 171 2.67 -24.27 1.05
C GLY A 171 2.63 -23.39 2.30
N GLN A 172 3.76 -23.24 3.00
CA GLN A 172 3.82 -22.43 4.22
C GLN A 172 3.69 -20.92 3.92
N VAL A 173 4.22 -20.47 2.79
CA VAL A 173 4.07 -19.08 2.33
C VAL A 173 2.62 -18.78 1.95
N ARG A 174 1.94 -19.72 1.26
CA ARG A 174 0.52 -19.61 0.89
C ARG A 174 -0.38 -19.50 2.12
N LEU A 175 -0.12 -20.30 3.17
CA LEU A 175 -0.85 -20.19 4.44
C LEU A 175 -0.69 -18.80 5.06
N PHE A 176 0.54 -18.29 5.17
CA PHE A 176 0.78 -16.94 5.69
C PHE A 176 0.07 -15.86 4.87
N VAL A 177 0.12 -15.94 3.54
CA VAL A 177 -0.59 -15.00 2.64
C VAL A 177 -2.09 -15.07 2.89
N ALA A 178 -2.68 -16.27 2.96
CA ALA A 178 -4.11 -16.45 3.18
C ALA A 178 -4.55 -15.90 4.54
N ASP A 179 -3.82 -16.23 5.62
CA ASP A 179 -4.13 -15.78 6.98
C ASP A 179 -4.00 -14.26 7.12
N TYR A 180 -2.92 -13.68 6.59
CA TYR A 180 -2.70 -12.24 6.59
C TYR A 180 -3.88 -11.48 5.98
N HIS A 181 -4.36 -11.92 4.82
CA HIS A 181 -5.47 -11.28 4.11
C HIS A 181 -6.82 -11.61 4.74
N GLY A 182 -7.02 -12.83 5.24
CA GLY A 182 -8.23 -13.26 5.91
C GLY A 182 -8.52 -12.45 7.16
N GLU A 183 -7.50 -12.20 7.99
CA GLU A 183 -7.61 -11.35 9.17
C GLU A 183 -8.07 -9.92 8.81
N ARG A 184 -7.44 -9.32 7.79
CA ARG A 184 -7.73 -7.95 7.34
C ARG A 184 -9.12 -7.83 6.71
N ALA A 185 -9.51 -8.82 5.90
CA ALA A 185 -10.84 -8.88 5.31
C ALA A 185 -11.93 -9.00 6.39
N ALA A 186 -11.71 -9.82 7.43
CA ALA A 186 -12.64 -9.95 8.56
C ALA A 186 -12.79 -8.65 9.37
N LYS A 187 -11.75 -7.81 9.39
CA LYS A 187 -11.72 -6.54 10.16
C LYS A 187 -11.98 -5.29 9.30
N VAL A 188 -12.37 -5.46 8.04
CA VAL A 188 -12.45 -4.36 7.07
C VAL A 188 -13.37 -3.21 7.50
N GLY A 189 -14.46 -3.51 8.20
CA GLY A 189 -15.37 -2.48 8.73
C GLY A 189 -14.68 -1.56 9.73
N GLN A 190 -13.84 -2.11 10.61
CA GLN A 190 -13.05 -1.36 11.58
C GLN A 190 -11.93 -0.58 10.89
N ILE A 191 -11.22 -1.23 9.95
CA ILE A 191 -10.12 -0.61 9.18
C ILE A 191 -10.62 0.62 8.41
N ALA A 192 -11.74 0.48 7.69
CA ALA A 192 -12.31 1.58 6.93
C ALA A 192 -12.90 2.69 7.82
N ALA A 193 -13.35 2.36 9.03
CA ALA A 193 -13.84 3.35 9.99
C ALA A 193 -12.72 4.24 10.54
N ILE A 194 -11.52 3.69 10.82
CA ILE A 194 -10.38 4.48 11.31
C ILE A 194 -9.96 5.54 10.30
N LEU A 195 -9.87 5.20 9.00
CA LEU A 195 -9.48 6.16 7.96
C LEU A 195 -10.47 7.34 7.82
N ARG A 196 -11.74 7.13 8.18
CA ARG A 196 -12.78 8.18 8.21
C ARG A 196 -12.82 8.97 9.53
N SER A 197 -12.24 8.44 10.59
CA SER A 197 -12.32 9.02 11.93
C SER A 197 -11.26 10.11 12.15
N PRO A 198 -11.51 11.11 13.01
CA PRO A 198 -10.47 12.00 13.51
C PRO A 198 -9.36 11.19 14.19
N PRO A 199 -8.07 11.61 14.13
CA PRO A 199 -7.05 10.99 14.98
C PRO A 199 -7.48 11.12 16.44
N THR A 200 -7.65 9.98 17.10
CA THR A 200 -7.96 9.95 18.53
C THR A 200 -6.76 10.55 19.26
N ASN A 201 -6.96 11.71 19.87
CA ASN A 201 -5.92 12.39 20.64
C ASN A 201 -5.63 11.52 21.87
N ILE A 202 -4.58 10.68 21.83
CA ILE A 202 -4.13 9.84 22.96
C ILE A 202 -3.41 10.73 24.00
N SER A 203 -4.03 11.83 24.39
CA SER A 203 -3.54 12.74 25.45
C SER A 203 -4.56 12.90 26.59
N GLN A 204 -5.53 11.98 26.70
CA GLN A 204 -6.48 11.93 27.81
C GLN A 204 -6.85 10.50 28.24
N ILE A 205 -5.86 9.62 28.39
CA ILE A 205 -5.91 8.43 29.27
C ILE A 205 -4.57 8.40 30.02
#